data_AF-A0A535U881-F1
#
_entry.id   AF-A0A535U881-F1
#
_cell.length_a   1.000
_cell.length_b   1.000
_cell.length_c   1.000
_cell.angle_alpha   90.00
_cell.angle_beta   90.00
_cell.angle_gamma   90.00
#
_symmetry.space_group_name_H-M   'P 1'
#
loop_
_entity.id
_entity.type
_entity.pdbx_description
1 polymer ?
#
loop_
_entity_poly.entity_id
_entity_poly.type
_entity_poly.pdbx_seq_one_letter_code
_entity_poly.pdbx_strand_id
1 'polypeptide(L)'
;MTIGNHCLFGEGVSIHDENHVVGRGFEPIATRGFVVKPIVIGNNVWAGAKATILQGVHIGDNAVIGANAVVTRDVPADTIVGGIPARVLREVKESSLPVEQRNKATEAIWLKETFILPIVKLSAIGQVNREPDRNKKSPLPYGANWHSNSNGHRLKPARLQQLPQYLSDTPIIDP
;
A
#
# COMPACT_ATOMS: atom_id res chain seq x y z
N MET A 1 -18.97 -10.67 -6.24
CA MET A 1 -18.09 -10.37 -5.09
C MET A 1 -18.81 -9.49 -4.07
N THR A 2 -18.51 -9.64 -2.78
CA THR A 2 -18.95 -8.74 -1.70
C THR A 2 -17.76 -8.26 -0.86
N ILE A 3 -17.77 -6.99 -0.43
CA ILE A 3 -16.73 -6.38 0.41
C ILE A 3 -17.42 -5.72 1.61
N GLY A 4 -16.94 -6.03 2.81
CA GLY A 4 -17.42 -5.45 4.06
C GLY A 4 -16.94 -4.02 4.29
N ASN A 5 -17.29 -3.48 5.45
CA ASN A 5 -16.99 -2.09 5.79
C ASN A 5 -15.52 -1.87 6.17
N HIS A 6 -15.02 -0.65 5.99
CA HIS A 6 -13.69 -0.22 6.45
C HIS A 6 -12.50 -1.04 5.91
N CYS A 7 -12.64 -1.60 4.71
CA CYS A 7 -11.53 -2.29 4.04
C CYS A 7 -10.53 -1.30 3.43
N LEU A 8 -9.25 -1.69 3.38
CA LEU A 8 -8.16 -0.94 2.77
C LEU A 8 -7.43 -1.81 1.74
N PHE A 9 -7.22 -1.26 0.54
CA PHE A 9 -6.52 -1.94 -0.54
C PHE A 9 -5.31 -1.12 -0.96
N GLY A 10 -4.13 -1.74 -0.87
CA GLY A 10 -2.89 -1.17 -1.36
C GLY A 10 -2.89 -1.06 -2.89
N GLU A 11 -1.94 -0.30 -3.40
CA GLU A 11 -1.75 -0.11 -4.84
C GLU A 11 -1.61 -1.46 -5.57
N GLY A 12 -2.35 -1.62 -6.67
CA GLY A 12 -2.23 -2.77 -7.57
C GLY A 12 -2.78 -4.08 -7.00
N VAL A 13 -3.58 -4.05 -5.94
CA VAL A 13 -4.35 -5.24 -5.52
C VAL A 13 -5.24 -5.72 -6.66
N SER A 14 -5.23 -7.02 -6.94
CA SER A 14 -6.06 -7.65 -7.96
C SER A 14 -6.98 -8.72 -7.34
N ILE A 15 -8.23 -8.75 -7.78
CA ILE A 15 -9.25 -9.67 -7.27
C ILE A 15 -9.92 -10.32 -8.48
N HIS A 16 -9.90 -11.64 -8.55
CA HIS A 16 -10.37 -12.40 -9.71
C HIS A 16 -11.36 -13.48 -9.26
N ASP A 17 -12.66 -13.27 -9.47
CA ASP A 17 -13.71 -14.23 -9.13
C ASP A 17 -13.99 -15.25 -10.24
N GLU A 18 -13.25 -15.18 -11.34
CA GLU A 18 -13.29 -16.11 -12.46
C GLU A 18 -11.95 -16.80 -12.71
N ASN A 19 -12.00 -18.00 -13.31
CA ASN A 19 -10.82 -18.68 -13.85
C ASN A 19 -11.22 -19.53 -15.07
N HIS A 20 -10.28 -19.74 -15.99
CA HIS A 20 -10.52 -20.60 -17.14
C HIS A 20 -10.79 -22.05 -16.72
N VAL A 21 -11.67 -22.72 -17.48
CA VAL A 21 -11.85 -24.17 -17.35
C VAL A 21 -10.54 -24.85 -17.80
N VAL A 22 -9.89 -25.54 -16.87
CA VAL A 22 -8.66 -26.31 -17.10
C VAL A 22 -8.94 -27.81 -17.12
N GLY A 23 -8.20 -28.55 -17.94
CA GLY A 23 -8.36 -30.00 -18.09
C GLY A 23 -7.69 -30.53 -19.35
N ARG A 24 -7.55 -31.85 -19.46
CA ARG A 24 -7.06 -32.49 -20.70
C ARG A 24 -8.19 -32.51 -21.74
N GLY A 25 -7.86 -32.16 -22.99
CA GLY A 25 -8.79 -32.16 -24.13
C GLY A 25 -8.12 -31.54 -25.37
N PHE A 26 -8.78 -31.60 -26.52
CA PHE A 26 -8.22 -31.10 -27.79
C PHE A 26 -8.54 -29.63 -28.08
N GLU A 27 -9.53 -29.06 -27.39
CA GLU A 27 -9.97 -27.67 -27.57
C GLU A 27 -8.90 -26.67 -27.07
N PRO A 28 -8.79 -25.46 -27.65
CA PRO A 28 -7.99 -24.39 -27.05
C PRO A 28 -8.57 -23.91 -25.70
N ILE A 29 -7.71 -23.45 -24.76
CA ILE A 29 -8.18 -22.86 -23.48
C ILE A 29 -9.15 -21.70 -23.73
N ALA A 30 -8.88 -20.88 -24.76
CA ALA A 30 -9.71 -19.74 -25.14
C ALA A 30 -11.17 -20.10 -25.47
N THR A 31 -11.47 -21.35 -25.82
CA THR A 31 -12.82 -21.81 -26.19
C THR A 31 -13.51 -22.64 -25.11
N ARG A 32 -12.84 -22.91 -23.98
CA ARG A 32 -13.38 -23.77 -22.90
C ARG A 32 -14.29 -23.04 -21.91
N GLY A 33 -14.40 -21.73 -22.00
CA GLY A 33 -15.14 -20.91 -21.05
C GLY A 33 -14.43 -20.74 -19.70
N PHE A 34 -15.19 -20.30 -18.71
CA PHE A 34 -14.70 -19.93 -17.38
C PHE A 34 -15.65 -20.43 -16.28
N VAL A 35 -15.08 -20.66 -15.10
CA VAL A 35 -15.82 -20.90 -13.85
C VAL A 35 -15.78 -19.62 -13.06
N VAL A 36 -16.90 -19.25 -12.44
CA VAL A 36 -16.99 -18.11 -11.52
C VAL A 36 -17.30 -18.64 -10.12
N LYS A 37 -16.57 -18.18 -9.12
CA LYS A 37 -16.87 -18.45 -7.70
C LYS A 37 -16.84 -17.16 -6.90
N PRO A 38 -17.89 -16.84 -6.14
CA PRO A 38 -17.99 -15.58 -5.41
C PRO A 38 -16.85 -15.45 -4.41
N ILE A 39 -16.30 -14.23 -4.33
CA ILE A 39 -15.34 -13.83 -3.30
C ILE A 39 -16.10 -13.01 -2.25
N VAL A 40 -15.84 -13.30 -0.98
CA VAL A 40 -16.39 -12.58 0.17
C VAL A 40 -15.23 -12.01 0.98
N ILE A 41 -15.18 -10.69 1.10
CA ILE A 41 -14.25 -9.97 1.96
C ILE A 41 -15.04 -9.42 3.14
N GLY A 42 -14.62 -9.79 4.35
CA GLY A 42 -15.20 -9.33 5.60
C GLY A 42 -15.00 -7.84 5.88
N ASN A 43 -15.22 -7.44 7.13
CA ASN A 43 -15.03 -6.08 7.60
C ASN A 43 -13.58 -5.83 8.03
N ASN A 44 -13.12 -4.58 7.92
CA ASN A 44 -11.82 -4.13 8.43
C ASN A 44 -10.64 -4.95 7.89
N VAL A 45 -10.73 -5.40 6.64
CA VAL A 45 -9.65 -6.14 5.96
C VAL A 45 -8.64 -5.16 5.37
N TRP A 46 -7.35 -5.43 5.55
CA TRP A 46 -6.28 -4.71 4.86
C TRP A 46 -5.55 -5.62 3.88
N ALA A 47 -5.61 -5.31 2.59
CA ALA A 47 -4.78 -5.95 1.57
C ALA A 47 -3.58 -5.08 1.21
N GLY A 48 -2.37 -5.58 1.44
CA GLY A 48 -1.12 -4.95 1.06
C GLY A 48 -0.96 -4.82 -0.46
N ALA A 49 -0.09 -3.91 -0.88
CA ALA A 49 0.14 -3.62 -2.30
C ALA A 49 0.41 -4.88 -3.12
N LYS A 50 -0.20 -4.95 -4.31
CA LYS A 50 -0.05 -6.05 -5.28
C LYS A 50 -0.47 -7.44 -4.75
N ALA A 51 -1.29 -7.51 -3.71
CA ALA A 51 -1.90 -8.77 -3.32
C ALA A 51 -2.90 -9.24 -4.40
N THR A 52 -2.95 -10.54 -4.66
CA THR A 52 -3.90 -11.16 -5.59
C THR A 52 -4.82 -12.10 -4.82
N ILE A 53 -6.14 -11.91 -4.95
CA ILE A 53 -7.17 -12.74 -4.32
C ILE A 53 -7.90 -13.52 -5.42
N LEU A 54 -7.90 -14.85 -5.31
CA LEU A 54 -8.49 -15.74 -6.32
C LEU A 54 -9.94 -16.14 -5.97
N GLN A 55 -10.62 -16.64 -7.00
CA GLN A 55 -12.04 -17.01 -6.97
C GLN A 55 -12.40 -17.94 -5.82
N GLY A 56 -13.59 -17.75 -5.26
CA GLY A 56 -14.15 -18.61 -4.21
C GLY A 56 -13.56 -18.43 -2.81
N VAL A 57 -12.65 -17.47 -2.62
CA VAL A 57 -12.02 -17.18 -1.32
C VAL A 57 -12.96 -16.37 -0.42
N HIS A 58 -13.04 -16.77 0.84
CA HIS A 58 -13.60 -15.99 1.94
C HIS A 58 -12.47 -15.43 2.81
N ILE A 59 -12.42 -14.10 2.98
CA ILE A 59 -11.51 -13.43 3.89
C ILE A 59 -12.31 -12.96 5.11
N GLY A 60 -11.95 -13.48 6.28
CA GLY A 60 -12.58 -13.12 7.55
C GLY A 60 -12.27 -11.69 8.00
N ASP A 61 -13.07 -11.20 8.95
CA ASP A 61 -12.96 -9.85 9.50
C ASP A 61 -11.57 -9.60 10.12
N ASN A 62 -11.11 -8.35 10.07
CA ASN A 62 -9.82 -7.89 10.61
C ASN A 62 -8.58 -8.56 10.00
N ALA A 63 -8.73 -9.35 8.93
CA ALA A 63 -7.61 -10.03 8.31
C ALA A 63 -6.66 -9.05 7.59
N VAL A 64 -5.37 -9.36 7.60
CA VAL A 64 -4.33 -8.62 6.89
C VAL A 64 -3.67 -9.49 5.85
N ILE A 65 -3.73 -9.07 4.59
CA ILE A 65 -3.06 -9.73 3.47
C ILE A 65 -1.73 -9.00 3.21
N GLY A 66 -0.62 -9.72 3.32
CA GLY A 66 0.71 -9.16 3.04
C GLY A 66 0.86 -8.69 1.59
N ALA A 67 1.76 -7.73 1.36
CA ALA A 67 2.08 -7.26 0.01
C ALA A 67 2.58 -8.41 -0.88
N ASN A 68 2.20 -8.39 -2.16
CA ASN A 68 2.47 -9.43 -3.17
C ASN A 68 2.01 -10.85 -2.78
N ALA A 69 1.11 -11.01 -1.81
CA ALA A 69 0.59 -12.33 -1.46
C ALA A 69 -0.42 -12.83 -2.51
N VAL A 70 -0.41 -14.14 -2.80
CA VAL A 70 -1.41 -14.78 -3.69
C VAL A 70 -2.33 -15.66 -2.85
N VAL A 71 -3.53 -15.16 -2.59
CA VAL A 71 -4.54 -15.80 -1.74
C VAL A 71 -5.36 -16.79 -2.56
N THR A 72 -5.11 -18.08 -2.33
CA THR A 72 -5.73 -19.20 -3.08
C THR A 72 -6.73 -20.01 -2.27
N ARG A 73 -6.99 -19.62 -1.01
CA ARG A 73 -7.85 -20.31 -0.05
C ARG A 73 -8.28 -19.33 1.03
N ASP A 74 -9.33 -19.71 1.76
CA ASP A 74 -9.94 -18.88 2.80
C ASP A 74 -8.92 -18.41 3.84
N VAL A 75 -9.13 -17.19 4.32
CA VAL A 75 -8.30 -16.52 5.33
C VAL A 75 -9.15 -16.35 6.59
N PRO A 76 -8.75 -16.95 7.73
CA PRO A 76 -9.47 -16.76 8.99
C PRO A 76 -9.47 -15.30 9.44
N ALA A 77 -10.51 -14.91 10.17
CA ALA A 77 -10.56 -13.61 10.85
C ALA A 77 -9.36 -13.44 11.80
N ASP A 78 -8.98 -12.19 12.06
CA ASP A 78 -7.91 -11.82 13.00
C ASP A 78 -6.54 -12.46 12.67
N THR A 79 -6.28 -12.79 11.41
CA THR A 79 -4.98 -13.34 10.97
C THR A 79 -4.26 -12.45 9.98
N ILE A 80 -2.93 -12.58 9.99
CA ILE A 80 -2.06 -12.01 8.97
C ILE A 80 -1.56 -13.14 8.09
N VAL A 81 -1.82 -13.04 6.79
CA VAL A 81 -1.34 -14.00 5.77
C VAL A 81 -0.32 -13.37 4.85
N GLY A 82 0.56 -14.18 4.26
CA GLY A 82 1.50 -13.70 3.25
C GLY A 82 2.12 -14.84 2.43
N GLY A 83 2.80 -14.46 1.34
CA GLY A 83 3.52 -15.39 0.47
C GLY A 83 2.73 -15.88 -0.76
N ILE A 84 3.37 -16.74 -1.53
CA ILE A 84 2.85 -17.31 -2.78
C ILE A 84 3.04 -18.84 -2.73
N PRO A 85 1.98 -19.63 -2.53
CA PRO A 85 0.63 -19.23 -2.12
C PRO A 85 0.59 -18.72 -0.67
N ALA A 86 -0.40 -17.86 -0.36
CA ALA A 86 -0.53 -17.23 0.94
C ALA A 86 -0.74 -18.25 2.09
N ARG A 87 -0.06 -18.01 3.21
CA ARG A 87 -0.11 -18.84 4.42
C ARG A 87 -0.30 -17.94 5.63
N VAL A 88 -1.01 -18.42 6.64
CA VAL A 88 -1.11 -17.72 7.94
C VAL A 88 0.29 -17.61 8.51
N LEU A 89 0.69 -16.37 8.82
CA LEU A 89 1.97 -16.05 9.42
C LEU A 89 1.83 -15.93 10.93
N ARG A 90 0.76 -15.26 11.39
CA ARG A 90 0.42 -15.07 12.81
C ARG A 90 -0.98 -14.48 12.95
N GLU A 91 -1.48 -14.46 14.18
CA GLU A 91 -2.66 -13.69 14.57
C GLU A 91 -2.35 -12.18 14.65
N VAL A 92 -3.39 -11.38 14.47
CA VAL A 92 -3.40 -9.95 14.77
C VAL A 92 -3.34 -9.79 16.28
N LYS A 93 -2.45 -8.90 16.74
CA LYS A 93 -2.29 -8.58 18.17
C LYS A 93 -2.87 -7.20 18.42
N GLU A 94 -3.27 -6.94 19.66
CA GLU A 94 -3.57 -5.58 20.09
C GLU A 94 -2.38 -4.67 19.79
N SER A 95 -2.69 -3.49 19.25
CA SER A 95 -1.65 -2.49 18.99
C SER A 95 -1.05 -2.04 20.31
N SER A 96 0.28 -2.00 20.39
CA SER A 96 1.02 -1.43 21.51
C SER A 96 1.21 0.09 21.40
N LEU A 97 0.82 0.70 20.28
CA LEU A 97 0.93 2.14 20.09
C LEU A 97 -0.10 2.87 20.98
N PRO A 98 0.28 3.94 21.70
CA PRO A 98 -0.66 4.77 22.43
C PRO A 98 -1.78 5.31 21.53
N VAL A 99 -3.00 5.46 22.06
CA VAL A 99 -4.19 5.89 21.30
C VAL A 99 -3.94 7.24 20.62
N GLU A 100 -3.25 8.16 21.30
CA GLU A 100 -2.91 9.48 20.80
C GLU A 100 -2.02 9.42 19.53
N GLN A 101 -1.23 8.36 19.38
CA GLN A 101 -0.38 8.17 18.20
C GLN A 101 -1.13 7.50 17.05
N ARG A 102 -2.14 6.66 17.33
CA ARG A 102 -3.00 6.04 16.31
C ARG A 102 -3.83 7.09 15.56
N ASN A 103 -4.32 8.09 16.29
CA ASN A 103 -5.23 9.11 15.74
C ASN A 103 -4.52 10.12 14.83
N LYS A 104 -3.24 10.41 15.04
CA LYS A 104 -2.48 11.33 14.17
C LYS A 104 -2.42 10.86 12.71
N ALA A 105 -2.32 9.55 12.47
CA ALA A 105 -2.33 8.99 11.12
C ALA A 105 -3.71 9.16 10.44
N THR A 106 -4.78 9.04 11.23
CA THR A 106 -6.15 9.21 10.75
C THR A 106 -6.42 10.69 10.44
N GLU A 107 -6.13 11.60 11.37
CA GLU A 107 -6.32 13.06 11.19
C GLU A 107 -5.55 13.61 9.98
N ALA A 108 -4.33 13.13 9.71
CA ALA A 108 -3.54 13.55 8.57
C ALA A 108 -4.12 13.11 7.20
N ILE A 109 -4.94 12.05 7.16
CA ILE A 109 -5.62 11.60 5.94
C ILE A 109 -6.86 12.49 5.70
N TRP A 110 -7.69 12.71 6.73
CA TRP A 110 -8.88 13.55 6.62
C TRP A 110 -8.57 15.03 6.33
N LEU A 111 -7.48 15.57 6.90
CA LEU A 111 -7.05 16.96 6.66
C LEU A 111 -6.47 17.17 5.26
N LYS A 112 -6.03 16.12 4.55
CA LYS A 112 -5.52 16.26 3.17
C LYS A 112 -6.63 16.27 2.13
N GLU A 113 -7.78 15.63 2.40
CA GLU A 113 -8.90 15.59 1.44
C GLU A 113 -10.00 16.65 1.70
N THR A 114 -9.98 17.34 2.85
CA THR A 114 -11.00 18.35 3.21
C THR A 114 -10.65 19.79 2.77
N PHE A 115 -9.50 20.06 2.15
CA PHE A 115 -9.15 21.42 1.72
C PHE A 115 -9.35 21.67 0.22
N ILE A 116 -10.62 21.76 -0.18
CA ILE A 116 -11.07 22.96 -0.89
C ILE A 116 -11.96 23.72 0.09
N LEU A 117 -11.39 24.66 0.84
CA LEU A 117 -12.00 25.96 1.08
C LEU A 117 -10.91 27.04 1.27
N PRO A 118 -11.03 28.19 0.57
CA PRO A 118 -10.12 29.31 0.69
C PRO A 118 -10.50 30.18 1.90
N ILE A 119 -9.49 30.76 2.57
CA ILE A 119 -9.61 31.87 3.54
C ILE A 119 -10.15 31.47 4.94
N VAL A 120 -9.54 32.10 5.95
CA VAL A 120 -9.85 32.08 7.40
C VAL A 120 -9.17 31.00 8.26
N LYS A 121 -7.93 31.30 8.65
CA LYS A 121 -7.63 31.47 10.10
C LYS A 121 -6.39 32.34 10.31
N LEU A 122 -6.60 33.66 10.20
CA LEU A 122 -5.85 34.63 11.00
C LEU A 122 -6.47 34.64 12.40
N SER A 123 -5.63 34.90 13.41
CA SER A 123 -5.93 35.12 14.82
C SER A 123 -6.36 33.90 15.66
N ALA A 124 -5.39 33.35 16.39
CA ALA A 124 -5.47 33.06 17.83
C ALA A 124 -4.44 31.97 18.21
N ILE A 125 -3.16 32.33 18.24
CA ILE A 125 -2.22 31.73 19.20
C ILE A 125 -1.58 32.91 19.93
N GLY A 126 -2.11 33.16 21.12
CA GLY A 126 -1.55 34.12 22.06
C GLY A 126 -0.11 33.77 22.39
N GLN A 127 0.73 34.78 22.23
CA GLN A 127 2.02 35.05 22.85
C GLN A 127 2.69 33.91 23.65
N VAL A 128 3.83 33.44 23.14
CA VAL A 128 5.07 33.45 23.93
C VAL A 128 6.18 33.99 23.02
N ASN A 129 6.46 35.29 23.15
CA ASN A 129 7.71 35.87 22.67
C ASN A 129 8.84 35.29 23.52
N ARG A 130 9.64 34.40 22.96
CA ARG A 130 11.02 34.16 23.43
C ARG A 130 11.95 34.69 22.35
N GLU A 131 12.72 35.71 22.70
CA GLU A 131 13.87 36.12 21.90
C GLU A 131 14.80 34.91 21.68
N PRO A 132 15.40 34.75 20.49
CA PRO A 132 16.39 33.71 20.27
C PRO A 132 17.65 34.03 21.09
N ASP A 133 17.94 33.16 22.07
CA ASP A 133 19.20 33.14 22.82
C ASP A 133 20.36 32.98 21.83
N ARG A 134 21.11 34.07 21.60
CA ARG A 134 22.22 34.15 20.65
C ARG A 134 23.45 33.34 21.07
N ASN A 135 23.42 32.62 22.20
CA ASN A 135 24.57 31.87 22.72
C ASN A 135 24.34 30.36 22.89
N LYS A 136 23.27 29.78 22.33
CA LYS A 136 23.12 28.33 22.25
C LYS A 136 23.49 27.81 20.87
N LYS A 137 24.67 27.18 20.78
CA LYS A 137 25.05 26.33 19.64
C LYS A 137 24.00 25.22 19.52
N SER A 138 23.19 25.25 18.46
CA SER A 138 22.35 24.13 18.09
C SER A 138 23.25 22.93 17.75
N PRO A 139 22.96 21.72 18.25
CA PRO A 139 23.60 20.54 17.70
C PRO A 139 23.11 20.39 16.26
N LEU A 140 24.05 20.40 15.32
CA LEU A 140 23.81 20.05 13.92
C LEU A 140 23.12 18.67 13.87
N PRO A 141 22.14 18.45 12.98
CA PRO A 141 21.56 17.13 12.81
C PRO A 141 22.67 16.17 12.38
N TYR A 142 22.79 15.09 13.16
CA TYR A 142 23.76 14.02 13.02
C TYR A 142 23.73 13.47 11.59
N GLY A 143 24.84 13.64 10.86
CA GLY A 143 25.08 13.01 9.57
C GLY A 143 25.82 11.69 9.74
N ALA A 144 25.18 10.64 9.21
CA ALA A 144 25.76 9.53 8.43
C ALA A 144 26.46 8.32 9.09
N ASN A 145 26.07 7.16 8.51
CA ASN A 145 26.72 5.83 8.40
C ASN A 145 26.36 4.84 9.51
N TRP A 146 25.87 3.62 9.21
CA TRP A 146 26.53 2.58 8.40
C TRP A 146 25.58 1.75 7.50
N HIS A 147 26.01 1.46 6.27
CA HIS A 147 25.86 0.13 5.66
C HIS A 147 27.26 -0.31 5.24
N SER A 148 27.72 -1.46 5.72
CA SER A 148 28.83 -2.19 5.13
C SER A 148 28.26 -3.40 4.40
N ASN A 149 28.60 -3.55 3.13
CA ASN A 149 28.68 -4.86 2.51
C ASN A 149 30.14 -5.14 2.14
N SER A 150 30.55 -6.37 2.36
CA SER A 150 31.84 -6.90 1.96
C SER A 150 31.90 -6.94 0.44
N ASN A 151 32.61 -5.98 -0.20
CA ASN A 151 33.34 -6.13 -1.48
C ASN A 151 33.88 -4.80 -2.05
N GLY A 152 34.49 -3.95 -1.21
CA GLY A 152 35.70 -3.17 -1.54
C GLY A 152 35.78 -2.22 -2.76
N HIS A 153 34.74 -2.00 -3.56
CA HIS A 153 34.81 -1.13 -4.75
C HIS A 153 33.96 0.15 -4.58
N ARG A 154 34.65 1.30 -4.59
CA ARG A 154 34.05 2.64 -4.48
C ARG A 154 33.36 3.04 -5.79
N LEU A 155 32.03 3.15 -5.79
CA LEU A 155 31.31 3.83 -6.88
C LEU A 155 31.32 5.34 -6.63
N LYS A 156 31.74 6.13 -7.63
CA LYS A 156 31.65 7.59 -7.62
C LYS A 156 30.19 8.03 -7.77
N PRO A 157 29.76 9.14 -7.17
CA PRO A 157 28.41 9.66 -7.35
C PRO A 157 28.18 10.08 -8.80
N ALA A 158 27.10 9.60 -9.42
CA ALA A 158 26.69 10.00 -10.75
C ALA A 158 26.29 11.49 -10.76
N ARG A 159 26.90 12.23 -11.68
CA ARG A 159 26.57 13.60 -12.05
C ARG A 159 25.13 13.61 -12.56
N LEU A 160 24.30 14.56 -12.10
CA LEU A 160 23.03 14.92 -12.73
C LEU A 160 23.31 15.21 -14.22
N GLN A 161 23.12 14.21 -15.08
CA GLN A 161 23.08 14.37 -16.52
C GLN A 161 21.63 14.58 -16.90
N GLN A 162 21.43 15.61 -17.71
CA GLN A 162 20.15 16.02 -18.29
C GLN A 162 19.45 14.82 -18.92
N LEU A 163 18.16 14.65 -18.63
CA LEU A 163 17.30 13.69 -19.30
C LEU A 163 17.19 14.07 -20.79
N PRO A 164 17.41 13.15 -21.74
CA PRO A 164 17.12 13.43 -23.14
C PRO A 164 15.61 13.59 -23.34
N GLN A 165 15.21 14.67 -24.00
CA GLN A 165 13.86 14.82 -24.57
C GLN A 165 13.66 13.73 -25.61
N TYR A 166 12.76 12.79 -25.34
CA TYR A 166 12.24 11.89 -26.37
C TYR A 166 10.76 11.58 -26.10
N LEU A 167 9.91 12.55 -26.42
CA LEU A 167 8.47 12.39 -26.65
C LEU A 167 8.02 13.45 -27.65
N SER A 168 8.28 13.20 -28.93
CA SER A 168 7.49 13.77 -30.03
C SER A 168 7.76 12.91 -31.24
N ASP A 169 6.88 11.93 -31.48
CA ASP A 169 6.55 11.37 -32.80
C ASP A 169 5.56 10.22 -32.60
N THR A 170 4.33 10.57 -32.20
CA THR A 170 3.15 9.73 -32.45
C THR A 170 2.34 10.46 -33.52
N PRO A 171 2.12 9.86 -34.71
CA PRO A 171 1.30 10.48 -35.74
C PRO A 171 -0.15 10.58 -35.25
N ILE A 172 -0.70 11.79 -35.34
CA ILE A 172 -2.13 12.07 -35.20
C ILE A 172 -2.83 11.35 -36.33
N ILE A 173 -3.68 10.37 -36.00
CA ILE A 173 -4.67 9.83 -36.91
C ILE A 173 -5.98 10.50 -36.53
N ASP A 174 -6.45 11.41 -37.36
CA ASP A 174 -7.83 11.89 -37.37
C ASP A 174 -8.32 11.79 -38.83
N PRO A 175 -9.60 11.48 -39.09
CA PRO A 175 -10.16 11.58 -40.43
C PRO A 175 -10.23 13.02 -40.95
#